data_AF-A0A961X8K1-F1
#
_entry.id   AF-A0A961X8K1-F1
#
_cell.length_a   1.000
_cell.length_b   1.000
_cell.length_c   1.000
_cell.angle_alpha   90.00
_cell.angle_beta   90.00
_cell.angle_gamma   90.00
#
_symmetry.space_group_name_H-M   'P 1'
#
loop_
_entity.id
_entity.type
_entity.pdbx_description
1 polymer ?
#
loop_
_entity_poly.entity_id
_entity_poly.type
_entity_poly.pdbx_seq_one_letter_code
_entity_poly.pdbx_strand_id
1 'polypeptide(L)'
;GGRDIKSATKSGSSKAAAPAAQKAEKPRSGSAKLSYKQKYALETLPKEIEAATAEIGKLEARLADPDFYGKEPKAFADTAAKLDALREKRSALEEEWLELEMLREEMEGS
;
A
#
# COMPACT_ATOMS: atom_id res chain seq x y z
N GLY A 1 -16.21 -51.34 -34.28
CA GLY A 1 -15.51 -51.24 -35.58
C GLY A 1 -16.19 -50.16 -36.41
N GLY A 2 -15.43 -49.47 -37.26
CA GLY A 2 -15.98 -48.53 -38.23
C GLY A 2 -15.78 -47.06 -37.85
N ARG A 3 -14.55 -46.60 -38.06
CA ARG A 3 -14.21 -45.18 -38.21
C ARG A 3 -14.35 -44.85 -39.71
N ASP A 4 -14.54 -43.57 -40.02
CA ASP A 4 -14.07 -42.87 -41.23
C ASP A 4 -15.09 -42.46 -42.32
N ILE A 5 -15.14 -41.11 -42.50
CA ILE A 5 -15.15 -40.28 -43.74
C ILE A 5 -16.43 -40.29 -44.62
N LYS A 6 -16.91 -39.19 -45.23
CA LYS A 6 -16.24 -38.07 -45.92
C LYS A 6 -17.25 -36.98 -46.36
N SER A 7 -16.72 -35.80 -46.75
CA SER A 7 -17.22 -34.80 -47.74
C SER A 7 -17.87 -33.54 -47.15
N ALA A 8 -17.24 -32.36 -47.11
CA ALA A 8 -16.80 -31.43 -48.17
C ALA A 8 -17.88 -30.39 -48.59
N THR A 9 -17.61 -29.08 -48.38
CA THR A 9 -17.42 -28.03 -49.41
C THR A 9 -17.75 -26.58 -48.94
N LYS A 10 -16.82 -25.67 -49.30
CA LYS A 10 -16.94 -24.25 -49.75
C LYS A 10 -17.68 -23.16 -48.95
N SER A 11 -16.86 -22.16 -48.55
CA SER A 11 -16.86 -20.75 -49.00
C SER A 11 -18.13 -19.89 -48.84
N GLY A 12 -18.04 -18.84 -48.01
CA GLY A 12 -18.93 -17.68 -48.02
C GLY A 12 -18.33 -16.51 -47.25
N SER A 13 -18.19 -15.38 -47.94
CA SER A 13 -17.45 -14.18 -47.53
C SER A 13 -18.32 -13.16 -46.78
N SER A 14 -17.63 -12.27 -46.03
CA SER A 14 -18.02 -10.88 -45.74
C SER A 14 -19.06 -10.59 -44.65
N LYS A 15 -18.62 -10.03 -43.51
CA LYS A 15 -19.18 -8.77 -43.01
C LYS A 15 -18.21 -8.01 -42.08
N ALA A 16 -17.96 -6.76 -42.45
CA ALA A 16 -17.18 -5.78 -41.73
C ALA A 16 -17.77 -5.43 -40.35
N ALA A 17 -16.90 -5.16 -39.37
CA ALA A 17 -17.06 -4.11 -38.36
C ALA A 17 -15.77 -3.99 -37.55
N ALA A 18 -15.07 -2.87 -37.70
CA ALA A 18 -14.18 -2.29 -36.69
C ALA A 18 -14.84 -0.99 -36.19
N PRO A 19 -14.44 -0.40 -35.06
CA PRO A 19 -13.91 -0.98 -33.82
C PRO A 19 -14.83 -0.63 -32.63
N ALA A 20 -15.01 -1.54 -31.66
CA ALA A 20 -15.58 -1.17 -30.37
C ALA A 20 -14.51 -0.42 -29.57
N ALA A 21 -14.52 0.91 -29.68
CA ALA A 21 -13.86 1.79 -28.75
C ALA A 21 -14.32 1.42 -27.34
N GLN A 22 -13.43 0.76 -26.60
CA GLN A 22 -13.57 0.54 -25.18
C GLN A 22 -13.67 1.93 -24.55
N LYS A 23 -14.89 2.32 -24.22
CA LYS A 23 -15.17 3.45 -23.36
C LYS A 23 -14.39 3.16 -22.08
N ALA A 24 -13.28 3.85 -21.89
CA ALA A 24 -12.68 4.02 -20.58
C ALA A 24 -13.81 4.57 -19.70
N GLU A 25 -14.36 3.71 -18.85
CA GLU A 25 -15.26 4.13 -17.79
C GLU A 25 -14.45 5.07 -16.91
N LYS A 26 -14.67 6.37 -17.08
CA LYS A 26 -14.30 7.36 -16.07
C LYS A 26 -14.86 6.85 -14.74
N PRO A 27 -14.07 6.80 -13.65
CA PRO A 27 -14.62 6.43 -12.36
C PRO A 27 -15.77 7.37 -12.08
N ARG A 28 -16.94 6.79 -11.82
CA ARG A 28 -18.14 7.55 -11.46
C ARG A 28 -17.78 8.32 -10.20
N SER A 29 -17.76 9.65 -10.28
CA SER A 29 -17.69 10.59 -9.16
C SER A 29 -18.97 10.44 -8.33
N GLY A 30 -19.09 9.34 -7.61
CA GLY A 30 -20.16 9.09 -6.67
C GLY A 30 -19.55 9.16 -5.29
N SER A 31 -19.56 10.35 -4.68
CA SER A 31 -19.43 10.64 -3.23
C SER A 31 -19.02 9.42 -2.39
N ALA A 32 -17.81 8.92 -2.63
CA ALA A 32 -17.31 7.78 -1.90
C ALA A 32 -16.92 8.36 -0.55
N LYS A 33 -17.66 8.02 0.51
CA LYS A 33 -17.24 8.36 1.86
C LYS A 33 -16.12 7.39 2.25
N LEU A 34 -15.15 7.87 3.03
CA LEU A 34 -14.17 6.98 3.65
C LEU A 34 -14.88 5.82 4.35
N SER A 35 -14.36 4.62 4.15
CA SER A 35 -14.82 3.44 4.86
C SER A 35 -14.57 3.58 6.37
N TYR A 36 -15.31 2.82 7.19
CA TYR A 36 -15.09 2.80 8.64
C TYR A 36 -13.64 2.49 9.01
N LYS A 37 -13.01 1.56 8.29
CA LYS A 37 -11.60 1.20 8.50
C LYS A 37 -10.65 2.36 8.23
N GLN A 38 -10.86 3.12 7.16
CA GLN A 38 -10.04 4.27 6.80
C GLN A 38 -10.20 5.42 7.80
N LYS A 39 -11.42 5.68 8.25
CA LYS A 39 -11.67 6.68 9.31
C LYS A 39 -10.98 6.30 10.61
N TYR A 40 -11.10 5.04 11.02
CA TYR A 40 -10.40 4.53 12.19
C TYR A 40 -8.88 4.67 12.04
N ALA A 41 -8.33 4.32 10.87
CA ALA A 41 -6.91 4.48 10.58
C ALA A 41 -6.46 5.95 10.69
N LEU A 42 -7.21 6.92 10.14
CA LEU A 42 -6.89 8.34 10.29
C LEU A 42 -6.88 8.82 11.76
N GLU A 43 -7.68 8.20 12.64
CA GLU A 43 -7.69 8.50 14.07
C GLU A 43 -6.57 7.79 14.86
N THR A 44 -6.11 6.62 14.39
CA THR A 44 -5.10 5.82 15.09
C THR A 44 -3.68 6.05 14.61
N LEU A 45 -3.46 6.21 13.31
CA LEU A 45 -2.14 6.39 12.71
C LEU A 45 -1.34 7.52 13.36
N PRO A 46 -1.90 8.72 13.64
CA PRO A 46 -1.16 9.76 14.36
C PRO A 46 -0.61 9.31 15.72
N LYS A 47 -1.40 8.55 16.48
CA LYS A 47 -0.99 8.00 17.79
C LYS A 47 0.08 6.93 17.64
N GLU A 48 -0.02 6.11 16.60
CA GLU A 48 0.99 5.09 16.29
C GLU A 48 2.31 5.71 15.84
N ILE A 49 2.26 6.79 15.05
CA ILE A 49 3.43 7.58 14.62
C ILE A 49 4.09 8.24 15.84
N GLU A 50 3.33 8.84 16.74
CA GLU A 50 3.86 9.42 17.98
C GLU A 50 4.52 8.37 18.86
N ALA A 51 3.89 7.20 19.03
CA ALA A 51 4.46 6.10 19.80
C ALA A 51 5.76 5.57 19.18
N ALA A 52 5.80 5.41 17.85
CA ALA A 52 7.00 5.01 17.12
C ALA A 52 8.11 6.05 17.28
N THR A 53 7.78 7.35 17.17
CA THR A 53 8.73 8.46 17.35
C THR A 53 9.32 8.50 18.76
N ALA A 54 8.47 8.30 19.78
CA ALA A 54 8.92 8.25 21.17
C ALA A 54 9.86 7.06 21.43
N GLU A 55 9.57 5.89 20.84
CA GLU A 55 10.44 4.72 20.96
C GLU A 55 11.76 4.91 20.22
N ILE A 56 11.74 5.49 19.02
CA ILE A 56 12.93 5.89 18.26
C ILE A 56 13.85 6.75 19.14
N GLY A 57 13.32 7.81 19.75
CA GLY A 57 14.12 8.71 20.61
C GLY A 57 14.76 7.99 21.80
N LYS A 58 14.07 6.99 22.41
CA LYS A 58 14.65 6.18 23.49
C LYS A 58 15.79 5.30 23.00
N LEU A 59 15.65 4.67 21.83
CA LEU A 59 16.68 3.81 21.25
C LEU A 59 17.88 4.63 20.81
N GLU A 60 17.67 5.80 20.20
CA GLU A 60 18.73 6.74 19.85
C GLU A 60 19.50 7.20 21.09
N ALA A 61 18.80 7.58 22.16
CA ALA A 61 19.45 7.96 23.42
C ALA A 61 20.26 6.81 24.02
N ARG A 62 19.77 5.56 23.90
CA ARG A 62 20.51 4.38 24.37
C ARG A 62 21.75 4.10 23.51
N LEU A 63 21.67 4.25 22.20
CA LEU A 63 22.81 4.06 21.29
C LEU A 63 23.84 5.19 21.40
N ALA A 64 23.43 6.38 21.86
CA ALA A 64 24.32 7.50 22.13
C ALA A 64 25.17 7.32 23.40
N ASP A 65 24.89 6.31 24.23
CA ASP A 65 25.72 5.98 25.39
C ASP A 65 27.07 5.37 24.93
N PRO A 66 28.21 6.05 25.14
CA PRO A 66 29.52 5.58 24.68
C PRO A 66 29.96 4.28 25.37
N ASP A 67 29.44 3.98 26.57
CA ASP A 67 29.75 2.75 27.28
C ASP A 67 28.95 1.55 26.77
N PHE A 68 27.82 1.79 26.08
CA PHE A 68 26.90 0.72 25.72
C PHE A 68 27.50 -0.25 24.71
N TYR A 69 28.20 0.25 23.69
CA TYR A 69 28.88 -0.60 22.71
C TYR A 69 30.00 -1.42 23.36
N GLY A 70 30.78 -0.81 24.26
CA GLY A 70 31.91 -1.47 24.92
C GLY A 70 31.48 -2.57 25.89
N LYS A 71 30.36 -2.38 26.59
CA LYS A 71 29.84 -3.34 27.58
C LYS A 71 28.99 -4.43 26.94
N GLU A 72 28.14 -4.06 25.98
CA GLU A 72 27.05 -4.90 25.47
C GLU A 72 26.97 -4.85 23.93
N PRO A 73 28.01 -5.30 23.19
CA PRO A 73 28.07 -5.13 21.73
C PRO A 73 26.93 -5.84 21.00
N LYS A 74 26.48 -6.99 21.50
CA LYS A 74 25.30 -7.69 20.95
C LYS A 74 24.03 -6.88 21.16
N ALA A 75 23.80 -6.36 22.37
CA ALA A 75 22.60 -5.58 22.65
C ALA A 75 22.63 -4.24 21.88
N PHE A 76 23.80 -3.66 21.63
CA PHE A 76 23.96 -2.49 20.76
C PHE A 76 23.51 -2.79 19.34
N ALA A 77 24.02 -3.88 18.73
CA ALA A 77 23.62 -4.30 17.39
C ALA A 77 22.11 -4.59 17.30
N ASP A 78 21.55 -5.29 18.29
CA ASP A 78 20.11 -5.58 18.35
C ASP A 78 19.28 -4.27 18.53
N THR A 79 19.79 -3.29 19.29
CA THR A 79 19.15 -1.98 19.48
C THR A 79 19.19 -1.14 18.20
N ALA A 80 20.32 -1.15 17.47
CA ALA A 80 20.46 -0.47 16.19
C ALA A 80 19.52 -1.05 15.14
N ALA A 81 19.46 -2.39 15.02
CA ALA A 81 18.53 -3.05 14.12
C ALA A 81 17.05 -2.73 14.46
N LYS A 82 16.70 -2.67 15.75
CA LYS A 82 15.37 -2.27 16.19
C LYS A 82 15.06 -0.81 15.83
N LEU A 83 16.03 0.09 15.97
CA LEU A 83 15.90 1.50 15.60
C LEU A 83 15.60 1.65 14.11
N ASP A 84 16.34 0.95 13.25
CA ASP A 84 16.14 1.01 11.81
C ASP A 84 14.74 0.49 11.42
N ALA A 85 14.34 -0.67 11.96
CA ALA A 85 13.00 -1.22 11.72
C ALA A 85 11.87 -0.27 12.19
N LEU A 86 12.07 0.44 13.31
CA LEU A 86 11.08 1.42 13.79
C LEU A 86 11.03 2.68 12.93
N ARG A 87 12.16 3.12 12.39
CA ARG A 87 12.19 4.25 11.44
C ARG A 87 11.45 3.92 10.16
N GLU A 88 11.70 2.73 9.59
CA GLU A 88 10.97 2.23 8.42
C GLU A 88 9.47 2.12 8.72
N LYS A 89 9.11 1.56 9.88
CA LYS A 89 7.71 1.48 10.30
C LYS A 89 7.07 2.87 10.44
N ARG A 90 7.75 3.83 11.07
CA ARG A 90 7.23 5.19 11.23
C ARG A 90 6.96 5.82 9.86
N SER A 91 7.90 5.72 8.93
CA SER A 91 7.72 6.24 7.57
C SER A 91 6.55 5.59 6.84
N ALA A 92 6.38 4.27 6.95
CA ALA A 92 5.22 3.59 6.36
C ALA A 92 3.89 4.07 6.95
N LEU A 93 3.82 4.31 8.26
CA LEU A 93 2.63 4.86 8.92
C LEU A 93 2.36 6.31 8.49
N GLU A 94 3.40 7.12 8.34
CA GLU A 94 3.32 8.51 7.86
C GLU A 94 2.81 8.55 6.41
N GLU A 95 3.33 7.68 5.54
CA GLU A 95 2.88 7.52 4.15
C GLU A 95 1.41 7.09 4.09
N GLU A 96 1.01 6.06 4.83
CA GLU A 96 -0.38 5.61 4.88
C GLU A 96 -1.32 6.72 5.35
N TRP A 97 -0.91 7.49 6.37
CA TRP A 97 -1.71 8.60 6.88
C TRP A 97 -1.89 9.70 5.81
N LEU A 98 -0.81 10.07 5.11
CA LEU A 98 -0.86 11.06 4.03
C LEU A 98 -1.73 10.60 2.86
N GLU A 99 -1.64 9.32 2.47
CA GLU A 99 -2.50 8.75 1.43
C GLU A 99 -3.98 8.80 1.81
N LEU A 100 -4.30 8.52 3.08
CA LEU A 100 -5.67 8.59 3.59
C LEU A 100 -6.19 10.02 3.69
N GLU A 101 -5.35 11.00 4.08
CA GLU A 101 -5.74 12.41 4.08
C GLU A 101 -5.96 12.95 2.66
N MET A 102 -5.12 12.58 1.69
CA MET A 102 -5.35 12.94 0.28
C MET A 102 -6.67 12.36 -0.23
N LEU A 103 -6.94 11.08 0.07
CA LEU A 103 -8.20 10.43 -0.30
C LEU A 103 -9.41 11.13 0.35
N ARG A 104 -9.27 11.52 1.62
CA ARG A 104 -10.28 12.29 2.33
C ARG A 104 -10.55 13.63 1.68
N GLU A 105 -9.49 14.38 1.34
CA GLU A 105 -9.59 15.70 0.72
C GLU A 105 -10.23 15.62 -0.67
N GLU A 106 -9.85 14.65 -1.50
CA GLU A 106 -10.45 14.43 -2.83
C GLU A 106 -11.96 14.16 -2.74
N MET A 107 -12.39 13.43 -1.70
CA MET A 107 -13.80 13.10 -1.44
C MET A 107 -14.59 14.26 -0.84
N GLU A 108 -13.98 15.10 0.00
CA GLU A 108 -14.63 16.26 0.64
C GLU A 108 -14.65 17.50 -0.27
N GLY A 109 -13.70 17.60 -1.21
CA GLY A 109 -13.61 18.67 -2.21
C GLY A 109 -14.43 18.45 -3.49
N SER A 110 -15.09 17.29 -3.62
CA SER A 110 -15.98 16.90 -4.73
C SER A 110 -17.46 17.04 -4.36
#